data_AF-A0A9E2EII0-F1
#
_entry.id   AF-A0A9E2EII0-F1
#
_cell.length_a   1.000
_cell.length_b   1.000
_cell.length_c   1.000
_cell.angle_alpha   90.00
_cell.angle_beta   90.00
_cell.angle_gamma   90.00
#
_symmetry.space_group_name_H-M   'P 1'
#
loop_
_entity.id
_entity.type
_entity.pdbx_description
1 polymer ?
#
loop_
_entity_poly.entity_id
_entity_poly.type
_entity_poly.pdbx_seq_one_letter_code
_entity_poly.pdbx_strand_id
1 'polypeptide(L)'
;MSFWCVEMEEVPITEVQYNDGGIPGVDQTLPLKEGRGVDPYIFHFPDGNASIARLLVTARADYSKLDREGQRINIHLNRTVVHVVNTKDGAHADITYVRKGKTHKVRGKKCIMASYNSAIPYLCPEMPEKQKAGLAFNVKIPLVYTKVLINNWKAFDKLKTSFVLFTGGFYKQAELAYLVSLGDYKRSQVPDEPMIVHMCPVPLFRILTGADQWRAARTKMLTTTFEEFE
;
A
#
# COMPACT_ATOMS: atom_id res chain seq x y z
N MET A 1 -17.18 -6.05 1.20
CA MET A 1 -16.70 -6.02 -0.17
C MET A 1 -15.49 -5.12 -0.24
N SER A 2 -14.35 -5.69 -0.64
CA SER A 2 -13.04 -5.06 -0.48
C SER A 2 -13.03 -3.57 -0.84
N PHE A 3 -12.56 -2.76 0.11
CA PHE A 3 -12.18 -1.35 0.14
C PHE A 3 -11.60 -0.70 -1.15
N TRP A 4 -11.51 -1.44 -2.27
CA TRP A 4 -10.74 -1.14 -3.46
C TRP A 4 -11.46 -1.48 -4.77
N CYS A 5 -12.75 -1.81 -4.72
CA CYS A 5 -13.53 -1.97 -5.94
C CYS A 5 -13.87 -0.60 -6.50
N VAL A 6 -13.52 -0.36 -7.76
CA VAL A 6 -13.78 0.93 -8.43
C VAL A 6 -14.48 0.62 -9.74
N GLU A 7 -15.50 1.43 -10.06
CA GLU A 7 -16.46 1.22 -11.16
C GLU A 7 -17.45 0.09 -10.91
N MET A 8 -17.61 -0.35 -9.65
CA MET A 8 -18.78 -1.12 -9.28
C MET A 8 -19.99 -0.19 -9.24
N GLU A 9 -20.90 -0.37 -10.20
CA GLU A 9 -22.19 0.32 -10.23
C GLU A 9 -23.15 -0.21 -9.16
N GLU A 10 -23.02 -1.50 -8.83
CA GLU A 10 -23.83 -2.17 -7.84
C GLU A 10 -22.95 -3.06 -6.95
N VAL A 11 -23.32 -3.09 -5.68
CA VAL A 11 -22.61 -3.79 -4.62
C VAL A 11 -23.66 -4.70 -3.95
N PRO A 12 -23.59 -6.04 -4.11
CA PRO A 12 -24.49 -6.93 -3.40
C PRO A 12 -24.49 -6.66 -1.89
N ILE A 13 -25.66 -6.43 -1.31
CA ILE A 13 -25.83 -6.18 0.14
C ILE A 13 -25.22 -7.34 0.95
N THR A 14 -25.34 -8.57 0.44
CA THR A 14 -24.71 -9.77 1.03
C THR A 14 -23.19 -9.63 1.16
N GLU A 15 -22.52 -9.11 0.15
CA GLU A 15 -21.06 -8.93 0.14
C GLU A 15 -20.59 -7.84 1.11
N VAL A 16 -21.40 -6.80 1.35
CA VAL A 16 -21.08 -5.80 2.40
C VAL A 16 -21.34 -6.38 3.78
N GLN A 17 -22.48 -7.08 3.94
CA GLN A 17 -22.85 -7.73 5.20
C GLN A 17 -21.79 -8.74 5.65
N TYR A 18 -21.20 -9.49 4.72
CA TYR A 18 -20.19 -10.49 5.05
C TYR A 18 -18.77 -9.95 5.18
N ASN A 19 -18.36 -8.99 4.35
CA ASN A 19 -16.94 -8.63 4.24
C ASN A 19 -16.56 -7.28 4.90
N ASP A 20 -17.53 -6.41 5.23
CA ASP A 20 -17.26 -5.05 5.75
C ASP A 20 -17.92 -4.76 7.10
N GLY A 21 -18.23 -5.79 7.89
CA GLY A 21 -18.70 -5.62 9.28
C GLY A 21 -20.18 -5.26 9.44
N GLY A 22 -20.99 -5.43 8.37
CA GLY A 22 -22.45 -5.29 8.42
C GLY A 22 -22.98 -3.96 7.89
N ILE A 23 -24.25 -3.96 7.47
CA ILE A 23 -25.01 -2.75 7.11
C ILE A 23 -26.17 -2.57 8.12
N PRO A 24 -26.37 -1.36 8.67
CA PRO A 24 -27.55 -1.09 9.49
C PRO A 24 -28.86 -1.43 8.77
N GLY A 25 -29.70 -2.27 9.39
CA GLY A 25 -31.05 -2.57 8.90
C GLY A 25 -31.21 -3.85 8.09
N VAL A 26 -30.14 -4.63 7.88
CA VAL A 26 -30.23 -5.94 7.17
C VAL A 26 -29.89 -7.14 8.06
N ASP A 27 -29.57 -6.92 9.34
CA ASP A 27 -29.16 -7.98 10.27
C ASP A 27 -30.25 -9.03 10.54
N GLN A 28 -31.52 -8.66 10.31
CA GLN A 28 -32.68 -9.55 10.46
C GLN A 28 -32.93 -10.41 9.20
N THR A 29 -32.32 -10.07 8.07
CA THR A 29 -32.54 -10.73 6.77
C THR A 29 -31.29 -11.40 6.23
N LEU A 30 -30.11 -11.00 6.69
CA LEU A 30 -28.83 -11.55 6.29
C LEU A 30 -27.95 -11.82 7.52
N PRO A 31 -27.47 -13.05 7.74
CA PRO A 31 -26.62 -13.36 8.88
C PRO A 31 -25.31 -12.58 8.76
N LEU A 32 -24.86 -11.94 9.85
CA LEU A 32 -23.51 -11.43 9.93
C LEU A 32 -22.54 -12.62 10.03
N LYS A 33 -21.54 -12.69 9.16
CA LYS A 33 -20.45 -13.67 9.29
C LYS A 33 -19.25 -12.95 9.88
N GLU A 34 -18.76 -13.42 11.02
CA GLU A 34 -17.53 -12.89 11.61
C GLU A 34 -16.32 -13.39 10.81
N GLY A 35 -15.48 -12.47 10.33
CA GLY A 35 -14.21 -12.78 9.66
C GLY A 35 -14.30 -13.00 8.14
N ARG A 36 -13.15 -12.93 7.45
CA ARG A 36 -13.00 -13.28 6.03
C ARG A 36 -12.92 -14.81 5.82
N GLY A 37 -13.75 -15.58 6.53
CA GLY A 37 -13.67 -17.05 6.57
C GLY A 37 -13.76 -17.61 7.98
N VAL A 38 -13.01 -18.69 8.25
CA VAL A 38 -13.03 -19.44 9.53
C VAL A 38 -12.12 -18.80 10.59
N ASP A 39 -11.16 -17.97 10.17
CA ASP A 39 -10.22 -17.31 11.06
C ASP A 39 -10.57 -15.83 11.25
N PRO A 40 -10.49 -15.31 12.49
CA PRO A 40 -10.64 -13.89 12.75
C PRO A 40 -9.57 -13.09 11.99
N TYR A 41 -9.95 -11.94 11.42
CA TYR A 41 -9.04 -11.04 10.68
C TYR A 41 -8.15 -10.23 11.65
N ILE A 42 -7.35 -10.95 12.44
CA ILE A 42 -6.51 -10.43 13.53
C ILE A 42 -5.01 -10.67 13.29
N PHE A 43 -4.66 -11.35 12.21
CA PHE A 43 -3.26 -11.55 11.79
C PHE A 43 -2.74 -10.30 11.09
N HIS A 44 -2.63 -9.23 11.86
CA HIS A 44 -1.94 -8.03 11.48
C HIS A 44 -0.70 -7.90 12.34
N PHE A 45 0.32 -7.33 11.76
CA PHE A 45 1.39 -6.76 12.54
C PHE A 45 0.90 -5.45 13.18
N PRO A 46 1.36 -5.06 14.39
CA PRO A 46 0.88 -3.85 15.05
C PRO A 46 1.08 -2.56 14.24
N ASP A 47 2.14 -2.52 13.42
CA ASP A 47 2.39 -1.43 12.47
C ASP A 47 2.07 -1.84 11.01
N GLY A 48 1.30 -2.91 10.80
CA GLY A 48 1.10 -3.54 9.49
C GLY A 48 2.40 -4.08 8.90
N ASN A 49 2.54 -4.09 7.57
CA ASN A 49 3.79 -4.51 6.93
C ASN A 49 5.01 -3.69 7.38
N ALA A 50 4.79 -2.52 7.98
CA ALA A 50 5.86 -1.77 8.62
C ALA A 50 6.44 -2.51 9.82
N SER A 51 5.79 -3.51 10.45
CA SER A 51 6.48 -4.38 11.41
C SER A 51 7.32 -5.46 10.74
N ILE A 52 7.12 -5.86 9.48
CA ILE A 52 8.14 -6.64 8.75
C ILE A 52 9.33 -5.75 8.42
N ALA A 53 9.05 -4.53 7.91
CA ALA A 53 10.10 -3.55 7.65
C ALA A 53 10.81 -3.11 8.93
N ARG A 54 10.08 -2.99 10.05
CA ARG A 54 10.65 -2.71 11.36
C ARG A 54 11.26 -3.95 11.95
N LEU A 55 10.79 -5.17 11.77
CA LEU A 55 11.56 -6.36 12.17
C LEU A 55 12.88 -6.43 11.41
N LEU A 56 12.94 -5.96 10.16
CA LEU A 56 14.20 -5.73 9.45
C LEU A 56 15.03 -4.56 10.03
N VAL A 57 14.46 -3.67 10.84
CA VAL A 57 15.13 -2.47 11.41
C VAL A 57 15.36 -2.56 12.94
N THR A 58 14.51 -3.24 13.70
CA THR A 58 14.46 -3.43 15.16
C THR A 58 15.05 -4.78 15.53
N ALA A 59 14.83 -5.85 14.74
CA ALA A 59 15.92 -6.81 14.61
C ALA A 59 16.98 -6.06 13.81
N ARG A 60 18.17 -5.90 14.38
CA ARG A 60 19.28 -5.25 13.68
C ARG A 60 19.55 -6.08 12.42
N ALA A 61 19.02 -5.68 11.27
CA ALA A 61 19.50 -6.23 10.01
C ALA A 61 20.95 -5.79 9.89
N ASP A 62 21.85 -6.75 10.04
CA ASP A 62 23.26 -6.52 9.84
C ASP A 62 23.52 -6.38 8.34
N TYR A 63 23.42 -5.15 7.84
CA TYR A 63 23.68 -4.82 6.44
C TYR A 63 25.11 -5.17 6.01
N SER A 64 26.05 -5.41 6.93
CA SER A 64 27.39 -5.95 6.60
C SER A 64 27.34 -7.39 6.08
N LYS A 65 26.21 -8.08 6.27
CA LYS A 65 25.97 -9.41 5.71
C LYS A 65 25.49 -9.37 4.26
N LEU A 66 25.03 -8.22 3.76
CA LEU A 66 24.72 -8.05 2.34
C LEU A 66 25.99 -7.76 1.55
N ASP A 67 26.00 -8.13 0.26
CA ASP A 67 27.08 -7.76 -0.69
C ASP A 67 28.48 -8.22 -0.25
N ARG A 68 28.59 -9.46 0.26
CA ARG A 68 29.87 -10.05 0.69
C ARG A 68 30.55 -10.79 -0.46
N GLU A 69 31.86 -10.62 -0.57
CA GLU A 69 32.66 -11.38 -1.53
C GLU A 69 32.48 -12.90 -1.35
N GLY A 70 32.49 -13.62 -2.47
CA GLY A 70 32.35 -15.08 -2.50
C GLY A 70 30.92 -15.61 -2.35
N GLN A 71 29.91 -14.74 -2.18
CA GLN A 71 28.50 -15.17 -2.13
C GLN A 71 27.93 -15.40 -3.53
N ARG A 72 27.01 -16.37 -3.64
CA ARG A 72 26.26 -16.63 -4.89
C ARG A 72 25.20 -15.56 -5.18
N ILE A 73 24.73 -14.86 -4.14
CA ILE A 73 23.70 -13.83 -4.22
C ILE A 73 24.24 -12.56 -3.56
N ASN A 74 24.26 -11.47 -4.31
CA ASN A 74 24.69 -10.16 -3.82
C ASN A 74 23.51 -9.18 -3.91
N ILE A 75 23.21 -8.53 -2.79
CA ILE A 75 22.15 -7.52 -2.69
C ILE A 75 22.83 -6.17 -2.50
N HIS A 76 22.71 -5.31 -3.49
CA HIS A 76 23.38 -4.03 -3.49
C HIS A 76 22.40 -2.88 -3.25
N LEU A 77 22.58 -2.17 -2.14
CA LEU A 77 21.75 -1.01 -1.78
C LEU A 77 22.31 0.28 -2.37
N ASN A 78 21.47 1.32 -2.44
CA ASN A 78 21.84 2.67 -2.88
C ASN A 78 22.46 2.69 -4.30
N ARG A 79 21.89 1.88 -5.21
CA ARG A 79 22.27 1.78 -6.62
C ARG A 79 21.01 1.93 -7.48
N THR A 80 20.67 3.17 -7.80
CA THR A 80 19.49 3.45 -8.63
C THR A 80 19.82 3.12 -10.07
N VAL A 81 19.17 2.10 -10.63
CA VAL A 81 19.27 1.77 -12.05
C VAL A 81 18.64 2.89 -12.87
N VAL A 82 19.34 3.35 -13.89
CA VAL A 82 18.91 4.45 -14.77
C VAL A 82 18.83 4.05 -16.24
N HIS A 83 19.45 2.92 -16.63
CA HIS A 83 19.43 2.46 -18.02
C HIS A 83 19.72 0.96 -18.11
N VAL A 84 18.98 0.24 -18.94
CA VAL A 84 19.11 -1.21 -19.19
C VAL A 84 18.93 -1.45 -20.68
N VAL A 85 19.92 -2.06 -21.32
CA VAL A 85 19.89 -2.39 -22.75
C VAL A 85 20.48 -3.76 -23.00
N ASN A 86 20.04 -4.43 -24.07
CA ASN A 86 20.70 -5.65 -24.50
C ASN A 86 22.04 -5.31 -25.15
N THR A 87 23.01 -6.21 -25.05
CA THR A 87 24.23 -6.09 -25.87
C THR A 87 23.89 -6.26 -27.35
N LYS A 88 24.74 -5.74 -28.25
CA LYS A 88 24.49 -5.77 -29.71
C LYS A 88 24.25 -7.18 -30.27
N ASP A 89 24.86 -8.18 -29.66
CA ASP A 89 24.72 -9.61 -30.00
C ASP A 89 23.48 -10.27 -29.35
N GLY A 90 22.74 -9.56 -28.49
CA GLY A 90 21.59 -10.06 -27.75
C GLY A 90 21.92 -11.07 -26.65
N ALA A 91 23.20 -11.36 -26.38
CA ALA A 91 23.61 -12.41 -25.46
C ALA A 91 23.55 -12.00 -23.98
N HIS A 92 23.62 -10.70 -23.69
CA HIS A 92 23.67 -10.13 -22.35
C HIS A 92 22.84 -8.86 -22.23
N ALA A 93 22.69 -8.36 -21.00
CA ALA A 93 22.15 -7.04 -20.70
C ALA A 93 23.22 -6.17 -20.00
N ASP A 94 23.37 -4.93 -20.45
CA ASP A 94 24.14 -3.89 -19.79
C ASP A 94 23.21 -3.07 -18.89
N ILE A 95 23.50 -3.06 -17.59
CA ILE A 95 22.74 -2.34 -16.57
C ILE A 95 23.59 -1.20 -16.05
N THR A 96 23.11 0.03 -16.26
CA THR A 96 23.74 1.25 -15.76
C THR A 96 22.98 1.74 -14.53
N TYR A 97 23.72 2.01 -13.45
CA TYR A 97 23.17 2.53 -12.21
C TYR A 97 24.00 3.72 -11.70
N VAL A 98 23.38 4.55 -10.87
CA VAL A 98 24.02 5.68 -10.19
C VAL A 98 24.26 5.32 -8.73
N ARG A 99 25.47 5.61 -8.24
CA ARG A 99 25.85 5.51 -6.83
C ARG A 99 26.73 6.69 -6.47
N LYS A 100 26.36 7.44 -5.43
CA LYS A 100 27.11 8.63 -4.96
C LYS A 100 27.43 9.61 -6.11
N GLY A 101 26.45 9.85 -6.97
CA GLY A 101 26.58 10.77 -8.12
C GLY A 101 27.43 10.24 -9.29
N LYS A 102 27.96 9.02 -9.22
CA LYS A 102 28.75 8.42 -10.31
C LYS A 102 27.96 7.30 -10.99
N THR A 103 28.10 7.22 -12.31
CA THR A 103 27.52 6.14 -13.11
C THR A 103 28.45 4.93 -13.11
N HIS A 104 27.84 3.76 -13.02
CA HIS A 104 28.52 2.47 -13.04
C HIS A 104 27.74 1.53 -13.96
N LYS A 105 28.44 0.57 -14.55
CA LYS A 105 27.83 -0.44 -15.42
C LYS A 105 28.17 -1.84 -14.91
N VAL A 106 27.17 -2.73 -14.92
CA VAL A 106 27.33 -4.17 -14.70
C VAL A 106 26.69 -4.91 -15.86
N ARG A 107 27.26 -6.07 -16.22
CA ARG A 107 26.74 -6.92 -17.28
C ARG A 107 26.18 -8.22 -16.68
N GLY A 108 24.96 -8.57 -17.06
CA GLY A 108 24.30 -9.81 -16.68
C GLY A 108 23.95 -10.64 -17.90
N LYS A 109 23.91 -11.98 -17.77
CA LYS A 109 23.39 -12.86 -18.83
C LYS A 109 21.89 -12.66 -19.07
N LYS A 110 21.16 -12.31 -18.01
CA LYS A 110 19.73 -11.98 -18.02
C LYS A 110 19.48 -10.86 -17.01
N CYS A 111 18.43 -10.07 -17.25
CA CYS A 111 17.99 -9.01 -16.36
C CYS A 111 16.48 -9.15 -16.12
N ILE A 112 16.07 -9.06 -14.86
CA ILE A 112 14.66 -9.00 -14.46
C ILE A 112 14.44 -7.63 -13.81
N MET A 113 13.54 -6.83 -14.38
CA MET A 113 13.18 -5.52 -13.84
C MET A 113 11.98 -5.67 -12.89
N ALA A 114 12.25 -5.88 -11.61
CA ALA A 114 11.26 -5.99 -10.54
C ALA A 114 10.98 -4.62 -9.88
N SER A 115 10.84 -3.57 -10.69
CA SER A 115 10.56 -2.20 -10.26
C SER A 115 9.15 -1.78 -10.66
N TYR A 116 8.79 -0.53 -10.37
CA TYR A 116 7.49 0.02 -10.75
C TYR A 116 7.29 -0.03 -12.28
N ASN A 117 6.21 -0.66 -12.74
CA ASN A 117 5.97 -0.93 -14.16
C ASN A 117 6.03 0.32 -15.04
N SER A 118 5.50 1.45 -14.57
CA SER A 118 5.53 2.70 -15.35
C SER A 118 6.93 3.31 -15.48
N ALA A 119 7.90 2.91 -14.65
CA ALA A 119 9.28 3.39 -14.76
C ALA A 119 10.09 2.59 -15.79
N ILE A 120 9.75 1.31 -16.00
CA ILE A 120 10.50 0.39 -16.86
C ILE A 120 10.67 0.91 -18.31
N PRO A 121 9.65 1.49 -18.97
CA PRO A 121 9.81 2.04 -20.32
C PRO A 121 10.89 3.13 -20.44
N TYR A 122 11.14 3.87 -19.37
CA TYR A 122 12.19 4.91 -19.32
C TYR A 122 13.57 4.33 -19.03
N LEU A 123 13.63 3.18 -18.33
CA LEU A 123 14.87 2.48 -18.01
C LEU A 123 15.34 1.58 -19.16
N CYS A 124 14.41 1.00 -19.92
CA CYS A 124 14.68 0.07 -21.02
C CYS A 124 14.00 0.55 -22.32
N PRO A 125 14.58 1.55 -23.01
CA PRO A 125 13.94 2.19 -24.14
C PRO A 125 13.90 1.32 -25.41
N GLU A 126 14.75 0.30 -25.52
CA GLU A 126 14.78 -0.66 -26.65
C GLU A 126 13.62 -1.66 -26.62
N MET A 127 12.79 -1.64 -25.57
CA MET A 127 11.61 -2.48 -25.44
C MET A 127 10.60 -2.21 -26.58
N PRO A 128 9.91 -3.23 -27.12
CA PRO A 128 8.85 -3.05 -28.09
C PRO A 128 7.72 -2.13 -27.57
N GLU A 129 7.17 -1.29 -28.45
CA GLU A 129 6.11 -0.33 -28.11
C GLU A 129 4.88 -0.99 -27.48
N LYS A 130 4.51 -2.19 -27.93
CA LYS A 130 3.39 -2.95 -27.34
C LYS A 130 3.63 -3.28 -25.87
N GLN A 131 4.86 -3.61 -25.48
CA GLN A 131 5.20 -3.90 -24.08
C GLN A 131 5.26 -2.61 -23.25
N LYS A 132 5.80 -1.52 -23.80
CA LYS A 132 5.78 -0.21 -23.14
C LYS A 132 4.34 0.24 -22.84
N ALA A 133 3.44 0.12 -23.81
CA ALA A 133 2.02 0.43 -23.65
C ALA A 133 1.36 -0.45 -22.57
N GLY A 134 1.64 -1.76 -22.56
CA GLY A 134 1.13 -2.68 -21.53
C GLY A 134 1.59 -2.33 -20.12
N LEU A 135 2.86 -1.95 -19.95
CA LEU A 135 3.40 -1.53 -18.66
C LEU A 135 2.83 -0.17 -18.19
N ALA A 136 2.60 0.76 -19.12
CA ALA A 136 2.04 2.08 -18.84
C ALA A 136 0.53 2.05 -18.51
N PHE A 137 -0.19 1.02 -18.96
CA PHE A 137 -1.62 0.85 -18.71
C PHE A 137 -1.96 0.70 -17.22
N ASN A 138 -1.04 0.16 -16.42
CA ASN A 138 -1.26 -0.10 -14.99
C ASN A 138 -1.16 1.18 -14.14
N VAL A 139 -2.16 2.05 -14.26
CA VAL A 139 -2.28 3.24 -13.41
C VAL A 139 -2.70 2.82 -12.01
N LYS A 140 -1.93 3.25 -11.00
CA LYS A 140 -2.21 2.93 -9.59
C LYS A 140 -3.22 3.89 -8.98
N ILE A 141 -4.02 3.36 -8.07
CA ILE A 141 -4.92 4.11 -7.21
C ILE A 141 -4.08 4.83 -6.15
N PRO A 142 -4.17 6.17 -6.04
CA PRO A 142 -3.49 6.91 -4.98
C PRO A 142 -4.22 6.69 -3.65
N LEU A 143 -3.47 6.23 -2.64
CA LEU A 143 -3.99 5.96 -1.31
C LEU A 143 -3.18 6.71 -0.28
N VAL A 144 -3.87 7.42 0.60
CA VAL A 144 -3.25 8.10 1.74
C VAL A 144 -3.75 7.46 3.02
N TYR A 145 -2.84 7.20 3.95
CA TYR A 145 -3.18 6.73 5.27
C TYR A 145 -2.80 7.80 6.29
N THR A 146 -3.82 8.43 6.87
CA THR A 146 -3.66 9.33 8.00
C THR A 146 -3.81 8.52 9.28
N LYS A 147 -2.90 8.73 10.23
CA LYS A 147 -2.88 8.07 11.54
C LYS A 147 -2.88 9.16 12.60
N VAL A 148 -3.97 9.28 13.34
CA VAL A 148 -4.15 10.30 14.37
C VAL A 148 -4.09 9.63 15.74
N LEU A 149 -3.20 10.09 16.61
CA LEU A 149 -3.17 9.64 18.01
C LEU A 149 -4.17 10.45 18.81
N ILE A 150 -5.24 9.80 19.28
CA ILE A 150 -6.20 10.37 20.22
C ILE A 150 -5.81 9.95 21.64
N ASN A 151 -6.06 10.80 22.62
CA ASN A 151 -5.68 10.57 24.02
C ASN A 151 -6.54 9.49 24.72
N ASN A 152 -7.73 9.20 24.21
CA ASN A 152 -8.64 8.17 24.70
C ASN A 152 -9.65 7.81 23.58
N TRP A 153 -10.26 6.63 23.63
CA TRP A 153 -11.25 6.17 22.63
C TRP A 153 -12.65 5.96 23.21
N LYS A 154 -13.00 6.67 24.30
CA LYS A 154 -14.31 6.60 24.96
C LYS A 154 -15.50 6.85 24.05
N ALA A 155 -15.36 7.72 23.05
CA ALA A 155 -16.43 8.02 22.11
C ALA A 155 -16.83 6.77 21.29
N PHE A 156 -15.84 6.00 20.83
CA PHE A 156 -16.04 4.75 20.11
C PHE A 156 -16.67 3.69 21.02
N ASP A 157 -16.16 3.54 22.26
CA ASP A 157 -16.74 2.60 23.24
C ASP A 157 -18.20 2.93 23.60
N LYS A 158 -18.52 4.21 23.83
CA LYS A 158 -19.89 4.65 24.17
C LYS A 158 -20.87 4.35 23.03
N LEU A 159 -20.43 4.54 21.79
CA LEU A 159 -21.22 4.27 20.59
C LEU A 159 -21.21 2.78 20.19
N LYS A 160 -20.41 1.95 20.87
CA LYS A 160 -20.21 0.53 20.57
C LYS A 160 -19.84 0.30 19.10
N THR A 161 -18.99 1.17 18.56
CA THR A 161 -18.46 1.08 17.20
C THR A 161 -16.94 1.18 17.20
N SER A 162 -16.30 0.57 16.22
CA SER A 162 -14.87 0.73 15.93
C SER A 162 -14.62 1.41 14.58
N PHE A 163 -15.69 1.78 13.86
CA PHE A 163 -15.64 2.18 12.46
C PHE A 163 -16.76 3.16 12.11
N VAL A 164 -16.44 4.20 11.33
CA VAL A 164 -17.39 5.19 10.84
C VAL A 164 -17.14 5.44 9.36
N LEU A 165 -18.21 5.37 8.54
CA LEU A 165 -18.19 5.75 7.13
C LEU A 165 -18.76 7.15 6.93
N PHE A 166 -18.09 7.95 6.11
CA PHE A 166 -18.54 9.28 5.72
C PHE A 166 -18.95 9.27 4.24
N THR A 167 -20.16 9.76 3.95
CA THR A 167 -20.72 9.78 2.60
C THR A 167 -20.31 11.01 1.79
N GLY A 168 -19.92 12.11 2.44
CA GLY A 168 -19.56 13.37 1.78
C GLY A 168 -18.31 14.07 2.32
N GLY A 169 -17.60 13.46 3.28
CA GLY A 169 -16.39 14.03 3.87
C GLY A 169 -15.13 13.86 3.00
N PHE A 170 -14.08 14.59 3.36
CA PHE A 170 -12.73 14.42 2.78
C PHE A 170 -12.21 13.00 3.03
N TYR A 171 -12.30 12.54 4.29
CA TYR A 171 -12.07 11.15 4.66
C TYR A 171 -13.30 10.31 4.37
N LYS A 172 -13.09 9.09 3.85
CA LYS A 172 -14.16 8.12 3.63
C LYS A 172 -14.48 7.31 4.87
N GLN A 173 -13.48 7.10 5.71
CA GLN A 173 -13.63 6.32 6.92
C GLN A 173 -12.73 6.86 8.04
N ALA A 174 -13.16 6.62 9.28
CA ALA A 174 -12.35 6.67 10.48
C ALA A 174 -12.56 5.38 11.26
N GLU A 175 -11.46 4.70 11.61
CA GLU A 175 -11.51 3.42 12.30
C GLU A 175 -10.44 3.32 13.38
N LEU A 176 -10.74 2.60 14.47
CA LEU A 176 -9.71 2.29 15.46
C LEU A 176 -8.67 1.37 14.83
N ALA A 177 -7.39 1.65 15.06
CA ALA A 177 -6.32 0.81 14.56
C ALA A 177 -6.45 -0.64 15.07
N TYR A 178 -5.97 -1.58 14.27
CA TYR A 178 -6.00 -3.00 14.62
C TYR A 178 -5.39 -3.25 15.99
N LEU A 179 -6.14 -4.00 16.80
CA LEU A 179 -5.84 -4.28 18.19
C LEU A 179 -4.80 -5.41 18.31
N VAL A 180 -3.57 -5.17 17.84
CA VAL A 180 -2.46 -6.15 17.89
C VAL A 180 -1.48 -5.79 18.99
N SER A 181 -1.09 -6.77 19.81
CA SER A 181 0.08 -6.67 20.71
C SER A 181 1.17 -7.63 20.23
N LEU A 182 2.44 -7.21 20.23
CA LEU A 182 3.56 -8.04 19.75
C LEU A 182 4.80 -7.78 20.59
N GLY A 183 5.36 -8.84 21.20
CA GLY A 183 6.49 -8.71 22.12
C GLY A 183 6.19 -7.71 23.24
N ASP A 184 7.07 -6.71 23.37
CA ASP A 184 6.95 -5.63 24.34
C ASP A 184 5.96 -4.53 23.91
N TYR A 185 5.56 -4.48 22.64
CA TYR A 185 4.50 -3.58 22.20
C TYR A 185 3.14 -4.09 22.68
N LYS A 186 2.48 -3.31 23.54
CA LYS A 186 1.11 -3.55 23.99
C LYS A 186 0.19 -2.50 23.38
N ARG A 187 -0.89 -2.97 22.75
CA ARG A 187 -1.97 -2.10 22.31
C ARG A 187 -2.71 -1.50 23.52
N SER A 188 -3.48 -0.46 23.26
CA SER A 188 -4.47 0.08 24.19
C SER A 188 -5.57 -0.95 24.48
N GLN A 189 -5.88 -1.13 25.76
CA GLN A 189 -6.79 -2.12 26.33
C GLN A 189 -8.10 -1.48 26.80
N VAL A 190 -8.03 -0.28 27.38
CA VAL A 190 -9.21 0.37 27.99
C VAL A 190 -9.50 1.73 27.33
N PRO A 191 -10.77 2.19 27.32
CA PRO A 191 -11.17 3.44 26.66
C PRO A 191 -10.41 4.69 27.09
N ASP A 192 -9.89 4.73 28.31
CA ASP A 192 -9.08 5.83 28.85
C ASP A 192 -7.66 5.91 28.26
N GLU A 193 -7.18 4.86 27.60
CA GLU A 193 -5.83 4.82 27.04
C GLU A 193 -5.77 5.46 25.64
N PRO A 194 -4.62 6.03 25.24
CA PRO A 194 -4.44 6.60 23.91
C PRO A 194 -4.67 5.57 22.81
N MET A 195 -5.21 5.97 21.66
CA MET A 195 -5.52 5.08 20.54
C MET A 195 -5.17 5.73 19.21
N ILE A 196 -4.77 4.93 18.22
CA ILE A 196 -4.60 5.42 16.85
C ILE A 196 -5.92 5.30 16.10
N VAL A 197 -6.38 6.40 15.52
CA VAL A 197 -7.45 6.41 14.52
C VAL A 197 -6.82 6.36 13.14
N HIS A 198 -7.19 5.34 12.37
CA HIS A 198 -6.84 5.22 10.98
C HIS A 198 -7.89 5.88 10.10
N MET A 199 -7.45 6.77 9.22
CA MET A 199 -8.30 7.49 8.30
C MET A 199 -7.73 7.38 6.89
N CYS A 200 -8.61 7.20 5.91
CA CYS A 200 -8.24 6.97 4.51
C CYS A 200 -9.04 7.91 3.59
N PRO A 201 -8.38 8.88 2.93
CA PRO A 201 -8.93 9.58 1.79
C PRO A 201 -8.44 8.93 0.49
N VAL A 202 -9.39 8.69 -0.41
CA VAL A 202 -9.13 8.27 -1.80
C VAL A 202 -9.87 9.26 -2.70
N PRO A 203 -9.18 10.16 -3.40
CA PRO A 203 -9.86 11.13 -4.26
C PRO A 203 -10.67 10.43 -5.34
N LEU A 204 -11.98 10.64 -5.32
CA LEU A 204 -12.94 10.08 -6.27
C LEU A 204 -13.68 11.21 -7.00
N PHE A 205 -13.68 11.22 -8.33
CA PHE A 205 -14.43 12.19 -9.14
C PHE A 205 -15.62 11.48 -9.79
N ARG A 206 -16.78 12.15 -9.80
CA ARG A 206 -18.03 11.53 -10.31
C ARG A 206 -18.07 11.35 -11.82
N ILE A 207 -17.27 12.13 -12.55
CA ILE A 207 -17.33 12.23 -14.02
C ILE A 207 -16.19 11.52 -14.73
N LEU A 208 -15.17 11.07 -14.00
CA LEU A 208 -14.00 10.39 -14.57
C LEU A 208 -14.06 8.91 -14.22
N THR A 209 -13.54 8.09 -15.12
CA THR A 209 -13.52 6.63 -15.00
C THR A 209 -12.12 6.10 -15.29
N GLY A 210 -11.86 4.88 -14.84
CA GLY A 210 -10.69 4.07 -15.13
C GLY A 210 -9.37 4.77 -14.83
N ALA A 211 -8.44 4.67 -15.78
CA ALA A 211 -7.10 5.21 -15.63
C ALA A 211 -7.08 6.75 -15.48
N ASP A 212 -8.03 7.47 -16.07
CA ASP A 212 -8.05 8.93 -16.04
C ASP A 212 -8.51 9.47 -14.69
N GLN A 213 -9.48 8.80 -14.07
CA GLN A 213 -9.84 9.01 -12.66
C GLN A 213 -8.61 8.93 -11.74
N TRP A 214 -7.75 7.92 -11.92
CA TRP A 214 -6.56 7.74 -11.09
C TRP A 214 -5.43 8.73 -11.37
N ARG A 215 -5.27 9.15 -12.62
CA ARG A 215 -4.34 10.23 -12.95
C ARG A 215 -4.78 11.53 -12.29
N ALA A 216 -6.07 11.87 -12.39
CA ALA A 216 -6.62 13.05 -11.74
C ALA A 216 -6.52 12.97 -10.21
N ALA A 217 -6.83 11.80 -9.63
CA ALA A 217 -6.73 11.56 -8.20
C ALA A 217 -5.28 11.70 -7.71
N ARG A 218 -4.31 11.20 -8.48
CA ARG A 218 -2.89 11.35 -8.15
C ARG A 218 -2.48 12.82 -8.17
N THR A 219 -2.91 13.58 -9.18
CA THR A 219 -2.67 15.02 -9.23
C THR A 219 -3.27 15.71 -8.01
N LYS A 220 -4.55 15.45 -7.69
CA LYS A 220 -5.22 16.02 -6.51
C LYS A 220 -4.46 15.70 -5.22
N MET A 221 -4.04 14.44 -5.03
CA MET A 221 -3.25 14.03 -3.85
C MET A 221 -1.92 14.80 -3.77
N LEU A 222 -1.15 14.88 -4.86
CA LEU A 222 0.14 15.56 -4.88
C LEU A 222 0.04 17.09 -4.69
N THR A 223 -1.11 17.68 -5.00
CA THR A 223 -1.38 19.11 -4.81
C THR A 223 -2.16 19.44 -3.54
N THR A 224 -2.55 18.43 -2.75
CA THR A 224 -3.24 18.66 -1.47
C THR A 224 -2.21 19.01 -0.41
N THR A 225 -2.46 20.07 0.35
CA THR A 225 -1.54 20.52 1.42
C THR A 225 -1.55 19.54 2.59
N PHE A 226 -0.48 19.52 3.38
CA PHE A 226 -0.46 18.75 4.62
C PHE A 226 -1.57 19.19 5.59
N GLU A 227 -1.84 20.50 5.66
CA GLU A 227 -2.90 21.08 6.51
C GLU A 227 -4.30 20.52 6.20
N GLU A 228 -4.61 20.18 4.94
CA GLU A 228 -5.90 19.57 4.61
C GLU A 228 -6.03 18.12 5.16
N PHE A 229 -4.91 17.45 5.43
CA PHE A 229 -4.92 16.11 6.04
C PHE A 229 -4.94 16.14 7.57
N GLU A 230 -4.48 17.21 8.22
CA GLU A 230 -4.42 17.33 9.69
C GLU A 230 -5.75 17.78 10.30
#